data_AF-A0A285ZQL2-F1
#
_entry.id   AF-A0A285ZQL2-F1
#
_cell.length_a   1.000
_cell.length_b   1.000
_cell.length_c   1.000
_cell.angle_alpha   90.00
_cell.angle_beta   90.00
_cell.angle_gamma   90.00
#
_symmetry.space_group_name_H-M   'P 1'
#
loop_
_entity.id
_entity.type
_entity.pdbx_description
1 polymer ?
#
loop_
_entity_poly.entity_id
_entity_poly.type
_entity_poly.pdbx_seq_one_letter_code
_entity_poly.pdbx_strand_id
1 'polypeptide(L)'
;MEFKHALDVQERKVTHMLIGKNASESRKLEYLIDDDFDKALLVVDEQAKEFDKVLDTVKGLNTDGLAMGIELKKSKVDYYESLRNLHLYAKKEITQQKLIRQTKDNERDSAQNDFLKLLKTKQTLYDKVFQADEKLYQTLAEFDKANGL
;
A
#
# COMPACT_ATOMS: atom_id res chain seq x y z
N MET A 1 26.06 -1.87 2.58
CA MET A 1 25.95 -1.45 1.17
C MET A 1 24.94 -0.31 1.06
N GLU A 2 25.26 0.78 0.36
CA GLU A 2 24.43 1.99 0.27
C GLU A 2 23.04 1.73 -0.34
N PHE A 3 22.97 0.96 -1.43
CA PHE A 3 21.72 0.61 -2.10
C PHE A 3 20.71 -0.08 -1.15
N LYS A 4 21.14 -1.11 -0.41
CA LYS A 4 20.31 -1.81 0.57
C LYS A 4 19.86 -0.89 1.71
N HIS A 5 20.76 -0.04 2.20
CA HIS A 5 20.41 0.96 3.20
C HIS A 5 19.32 1.93 2.71
N ALA A 6 19.41 2.39 1.46
CA ALA A 6 18.40 3.27 0.87
C ALA A 6 17.02 2.59 0.74
N LEU A 7 17.00 1.29 0.40
CA LEU A 7 15.79 0.47 0.40
C LEU A 7 15.20 0.30 1.81
N ASP A 8 16.03 0.01 2.82
CA ASP A 8 15.60 -0.14 4.22
C ASP A 8 15.00 1.16 4.77
N VAL A 9 15.55 2.32 4.38
CA VAL A 9 14.99 3.63 4.75
C VAL A 9 13.60 3.80 4.16
N GLN A 10 13.36 3.38 2.91
CA GLN A 10 12.02 3.44 2.31
C GLN A 10 11.07 2.45 2.97
N GLU A 11 11.53 1.25 3.32
CA GLU A 11 10.73 0.24 4.01
C GLU A 11 10.22 0.77 5.35
N ARG A 12 11.08 1.44 6.12
CA ARG A 12 10.68 2.09 7.39
C ARG A 12 9.64 3.18 7.19
N LYS A 13 9.72 3.96 6.09
CA LYS A 13 8.71 4.98 5.78
C LYS A 13 7.36 4.35 5.46
N VAL A 14 7.34 3.30 4.63
CA VAL A 14 6.11 2.57 4.30
C VAL A 14 5.53 1.91 5.55
N THR A 15 6.36 1.26 6.36
CA THR A 15 5.96 0.67 7.64
C THR A 15 5.35 1.73 8.57
N HIS A 16 6.03 2.87 8.75
CA HIS A 16 5.49 3.95 9.58
C HIS A 16 4.16 4.48 9.03
N MET A 17 4.04 4.72 7.73
CA MET A 17 2.81 5.15 7.08
C MET A 17 1.63 4.21 7.36
N LEU A 18 1.86 2.89 7.30
CA LEU A 18 0.81 1.86 7.36
C LEU A 18 0.46 1.39 8.78
N ILE A 19 1.44 1.32 9.68
CA ILE A 19 1.23 0.77 11.03
C ILE A 19 1.78 1.66 12.15
N GLY A 20 2.33 2.83 11.81
CA GLY A 20 2.84 3.78 12.78
C GLY A 20 1.72 4.52 13.52
N LYS A 21 1.99 4.82 14.81
CA LYS A 21 1.12 5.69 15.60
C LYS A 21 1.09 7.11 15.01
N ASN A 22 -0.09 7.70 14.92
CA ASN A 22 -0.36 9.01 14.33
C ASN A 22 0.03 9.16 12.85
N ALA A 23 0.39 8.06 12.18
CA ALA A 23 0.64 8.04 10.75
C ALA A 23 -0.67 8.08 9.96
N SER A 24 -0.57 8.25 8.63
CA SER A 24 -1.75 8.42 7.78
C SER A 24 -2.75 7.26 7.88
N GLU A 25 -2.32 5.99 7.95
CA GLU A 25 -3.28 4.89 8.13
C GLU A 25 -4.03 5.00 9.45
N SER A 26 -3.33 5.32 10.55
CA SER A 26 -3.98 5.48 11.86
C SER A 26 -4.97 6.66 11.89
N ARG A 27 -4.61 7.81 11.31
CA ARG A 27 -5.51 8.98 11.19
C ARG A 27 -6.74 8.67 10.34
N LYS A 28 -6.57 7.93 9.24
CA LYS A 28 -7.70 7.48 8.42
C LYS A 28 -8.66 6.63 9.24
N LEU A 29 -8.15 5.68 10.02
CA LEU A 29 -8.97 4.81 10.86
C LEU A 29 -9.70 5.59 11.96
N GLU A 30 -9.04 6.57 12.60
CA GLU A 30 -9.68 7.48 13.56
C GLU A 30 -10.86 8.22 12.95
N TYR A 31 -10.70 8.82 11.76
CA TYR A 31 -11.80 9.48 11.07
C TYR A 31 -12.93 8.54 10.67
N LEU A 32 -12.63 7.28 10.32
CA LEU A 32 -13.66 6.28 10.03
C LEU A 32 -14.45 5.87 11.28
N ILE A 33 -13.79 5.78 12.44
CA ILE A 33 -14.45 5.51 13.72
C ILE A 33 -15.42 6.66 14.08
N ASP A 34 -15.03 7.90 13.78
CA ASP A 34 -15.82 9.10 14.02
C ASP A 34 -16.90 9.37 12.93
N ASP A 35 -17.09 8.45 11.97
CA ASP A 35 -17.94 8.61 10.78
C ASP A 35 -17.61 9.86 9.91
N ASP A 36 -16.41 10.44 10.05
CA ASP A 36 -15.91 11.58 9.24
C ASP A 36 -15.30 11.08 7.93
N PHE A 37 -16.16 10.58 7.04
CA PHE A 37 -15.76 9.99 5.76
C PHE A 37 -14.99 10.97 4.86
N ASP A 38 -15.31 12.27 4.93
CA ASP A 38 -14.65 13.27 4.08
C ASP A 38 -13.19 13.49 4.50
N LYS A 39 -12.90 13.56 5.80
CA LYS A 39 -11.51 13.59 6.27
C LYS A 39 -10.78 12.28 6.01
N ALA A 40 -11.45 11.13 6.17
CA ALA A 40 -10.85 9.84 5.84
C ALA A 40 -10.43 9.77 4.35
N LEU A 41 -11.26 10.27 3.43
CA LEU A 41 -10.95 10.36 2.00
C LEU A 41 -9.75 11.27 1.72
N LEU A 42 -9.65 12.42 2.40
CA LEU A 42 -8.48 13.30 2.29
C LEU A 42 -7.19 12.59 2.71
N VAL A 43 -7.24 11.78 3.78
CA VAL A 43 -6.08 11.01 4.23
C VAL A 43 -5.69 9.93 3.20
N VAL A 44 -6.63 9.32 2.49
CA VAL A 44 -6.30 8.40 1.38
C VAL A 44 -5.57 9.13 0.25
N ASP A 45 -5.94 10.37 -0.05
CA ASP A 45 -5.21 11.19 -1.03
C ASP A 45 -3.81 11.62 -0.54
N GLU A 46 -3.63 11.79 0.78
CA GLU A 46 -2.30 11.95 1.39
C GLU A 46 -1.45 10.68 1.24
N GLN A 47 -2.01 9.51 1.55
CA GLN A 47 -1.33 8.21 1.40
C GLN A 47 -0.86 7.97 -0.03
N ALA A 48 -1.65 8.38 -1.03
CA ALA A 48 -1.26 8.27 -2.43
C ALA A 48 0.05 9.03 -2.70
N LYS A 49 0.17 10.26 -2.20
CA LYS A 49 1.39 11.09 -2.34
C LYS A 49 2.57 10.52 -1.57
N GLU A 50 2.34 9.90 -0.40
CA GLU A 50 3.39 9.23 0.38
C GLU A 50 3.95 8.03 -0.38
N PHE A 51 3.09 7.17 -0.94
CA PHE A 51 3.50 6.06 -1.79
C PHE A 51 4.22 6.53 -3.06
N ASP A 52 3.71 7.56 -3.74
CA ASP A 52 4.32 8.08 -4.97
C ASP A 52 5.77 8.54 -4.69
N LYS A 53 6.01 9.26 -3.58
CA LYS A 53 7.36 9.66 -3.15
C LYS A 53 8.29 8.46 -2.89
N VAL A 54 7.79 7.42 -2.23
CA VAL A 54 8.56 6.20 -1.97
C VAL A 54 8.91 5.52 -3.29
N LEU A 55 7.94 5.35 -4.19
CA LEU A 55 8.13 4.72 -5.49
C LEU A 55 9.13 5.48 -6.34
N ASP A 56 9.00 6.80 -6.44
CA ASP A 56 9.92 7.65 -7.19
C ASP A 56 11.35 7.53 -6.65
N THR A 57 11.51 7.53 -5.31
CA THR A 57 12.80 7.35 -4.66
C THR A 57 13.43 6.01 -5.03
N VAL A 58 12.68 4.90 -4.93
CA VAL A 58 13.18 3.56 -5.25
C VAL A 58 13.52 3.42 -6.73
N LYS A 59 12.65 3.91 -7.62
CA LYS A 59 12.86 3.89 -9.08
C LYS A 59 14.15 4.62 -9.46
N GLY A 60 14.45 5.72 -8.77
CA GLY A 60 15.65 6.53 -8.96
C GLY A 60 16.96 5.98 -8.36
N LEU A 61 16.92 4.88 -7.60
CA LEU A 61 18.15 4.31 -7.03
C LEU A 61 19.10 3.77 -8.11
N ASN A 62 20.39 4.09 -7.94
CA ASN A 62 21.45 3.56 -8.77
C ASN A 62 21.71 2.08 -8.44
N THR A 63 21.86 1.26 -9.48
CA THR A 63 22.13 -0.18 -9.41
C THR A 63 23.44 -0.57 -10.08
N ASP A 64 24.22 0.40 -10.57
CA ASP A 64 25.46 0.16 -11.30
C ASP A 64 26.47 -0.64 -10.46
N GLY A 65 27.04 -1.67 -11.07
CA GLY A 65 28.02 -2.55 -10.41
C GLY A 65 27.42 -3.52 -9.40
N LEU A 66 26.10 -3.56 -9.19
CA LEU A 66 25.45 -4.49 -8.29
C LEU A 66 24.83 -5.66 -9.06
N ALA A 67 25.31 -6.87 -8.79
CA ALA A 67 24.66 -8.08 -9.30
C ALA A 67 23.24 -8.16 -8.74
N MET A 68 22.25 -8.50 -9.58
CA MET A 68 20.82 -8.55 -9.23
C MET A 68 20.22 -7.19 -8.78
N GLY A 69 20.93 -6.06 -8.94
CA GLY A 69 20.46 -4.76 -8.44
C GLY A 69 19.19 -4.27 -9.12
N ILE A 70 19.06 -4.49 -10.43
CA ILE A 70 17.87 -4.11 -11.22
C ILE A 70 16.67 -4.95 -10.79
N GLU A 71 16.88 -6.25 -10.59
CA GLU A 71 15.89 -7.22 -10.18
C GLU A 71 15.35 -6.89 -8.78
N LEU A 72 16.23 -6.63 -7.82
CA LEU A 72 15.85 -6.24 -6.47
C LEU A 72 15.13 -4.89 -6.44
N LYS A 73 15.60 -3.90 -7.24
CA LYS A 73 14.88 -2.63 -7.39
C LYS A 73 13.47 -2.85 -7.92
N LYS A 74 13.32 -3.68 -8.95
CA LYS A 74 12.02 -3.99 -9.56
C LYS A 74 11.10 -4.69 -8.58
N SER A 75 11.57 -5.71 -7.86
CA SER A 75 10.73 -6.43 -6.88
C SER A 75 10.27 -5.53 -5.73
N LYS A 76 11.12 -4.60 -5.28
CA LYS A 76 10.71 -3.57 -4.30
C LYS A 76 9.65 -2.62 -4.84
N VAL A 77 9.77 -2.18 -6.09
CA VAL A 77 8.74 -1.36 -6.76
C VAL A 77 7.43 -2.13 -6.85
N ASP A 78 7.46 -3.38 -7.35
CA ASP A 78 6.28 -4.24 -7.49
C ASP A 78 5.57 -4.43 -6.13
N TYR A 79 6.33 -4.62 -5.04
CA TYR A 79 5.81 -4.74 -3.69
C TYR A 79 5.13 -3.45 -3.20
N TYR A 80 5.80 -2.30 -3.31
CA TYR A 80 5.21 -1.02 -2.89
C TYR A 80 4.02 -0.60 -3.76
N GLU A 81 4.00 -0.92 -5.06
CA GLU A 81 2.83 -0.70 -5.92
C GLU A 81 1.66 -1.60 -5.50
N SER A 82 1.93 -2.83 -5.09
CA SER A 82 0.89 -3.74 -4.57
C SER A 82 0.29 -3.22 -3.26
N LEU A 83 1.12 -2.75 -2.33
CA LEU A 83 0.65 -2.09 -1.10
C LEU A 83 -0.15 -0.83 -1.41
N ARG A 84 0.33 0.04 -2.31
CA ARG A 84 -0.37 1.24 -2.75
C ARG A 84 -1.76 0.89 -3.28
N ASN A 85 -1.85 -0.10 -4.18
CA ASN A 85 -3.12 -0.52 -4.76
C ASN A 85 -4.10 -1.03 -3.71
N LEU A 86 -3.62 -1.83 -2.74
CA LEU A 86 -4.43 -2.32 -1.63
C LEU A 86 -4.97 -1.17 -0.75
N HIS A 87 -4.09 -0.27 -0.30
CA HIS A 87 -4.46 0.79 0.64
C HIS A 87 -5.29 1.90 0.00
N LEU A 88 -5.00 2.28 -1.25
CA LEU A 88 -5.81 3.27 -1.98
C LEU A 88 -7.16 2.72 -2.44
N TYR A 89 -7.34 1.39 -2.44
CA TYR A 89 -8.66 0.78 -2.65
C TYR A 89 -9.68 1.24 -1.60
N ALA A 90 -9.21 1.64 -0.41
CA ALA A 90 -10.04 2.19 0.66
C ALA A 90 -10.90 3.38 0.19
N LYS A 91 -10.47 4.15 -0.83
CA LYS A 91 -11.29 5.24 -1.38
C LYS A 91 -12.67 4.75 -1.83
N LYS A 92 -12.74 3.58 -2.47
CA LYS A 92 -14.00 2.97 -2.92
C LYS A 92 -14.83 2.49 -1.73
N GLU A 93 -14.19 1.84 -0.76
CA GLU A 93 -14.84 1.33 0.45
C GLU A 93 -15.47 2.47 1.27
N ILE A 94 -14.72 3.54 1.50
CA ILE A 94 -15.16 4.71 2.28
C ILE A 94 -16.31 5.43 1.58
N THR A 95 -16.21 5.62 0.26
CA THR A 95 -17.30 6.22 -0.54
C THR A 95 -18.57 5.39 -0.43
N GLN A 96 -18.46 4.06 -0.50
CA GLN A 96 -19.61 3.17 -0.39
C GLN A 96 -20.20 3.16 1.03
N GLN A 97 -19.36 3.19 2.07
CA GLN A 97 -19.82 3.30 3.46
C GLN A 97 -20.59 4.60 3.71
N LYS A 98 -20.08 5.72 3.18
CA LYS A 98 -20.77 7.02 3.21
C LYS A 98 -22.14 6.94 2.54
N LEU A 99 -22.23 6.30 1.37
CA LEU A 99 -23.51 6.09 0.68
C LEU A 99 -24.48 5.26 1.52
N ILE A 100 -24.05 4.10 2.04
CA ILE A 100 -24.87 3.22 2.89
C ILE A 100 -25.44 3.97 4.10
N ARG A 101 -24.67 4.89 4.69
CA ARG A 101 -25.10 5.73 5.81
C ARG A 101 -26.19 6.74 5.43
N GLN A 102 -26.18 7.24 4.20
CA GLN A 102 -27.10 8.27 3.72
C GLN A 102 -28.37 7.69 3.08
N THR A 103 -28.29 6.46 2.58
CA THR A 103 -29.40 5.77 1.89
C THR A 103 -30.36 5.09 2.88
N LYS A 104 -31.67 5.13 2.57
CA LYS A 104 -32.73 4.46 3.34
C LYS A 104 -33.35 3.31 2.54
N ASP A 105 -34.00 2.39 3.26
CA ASP A 105 -34.85 1.32 2.71
C ASP A 105 -34.13 0.45 1.65
N ASN A 106 -34.84 -0.03 0.64
CA ASN A 106 -34.36 -1.06 -0.32
C ASN A 106 -33.09 -0.65 -1.09
N GLU A 107 -32.80 0.64 -1.24
CA GLU A 107 -31.56 1.12 -1.86
C GLU A 107 -30.33 0.82 -0.98
N ARG A 108 -30.52 0.70 0.34
CA ARG A 108 -29.46 0.35 1.29
C ARG A 108 -28.98 -1.08 1.11
N ASP A 109 -29.88 -2.01 0.84
CA ASP A 109 -29.52 -3.42 0.59
C ASP A 109 -28.67 -3.56 -0.67
N SER A 110 -29.01 -2.83 -1.73
CA SER A 110 -28.20 -2.76 -2.95
C SER A 110 -26.81 -2.19 -2.65
N ALA A 111 -26.74 -1.08 -1.91
CA ALA A 111 -25.47 -0.47 -1.53
C ALA A 111 -24.60 -1.39 -0.65
N GLN A 112 -25.19 -2.17 0.25
CA GLN A 112 -24.49 -3.17 1.04
C GLN A 112 -23.97 -4.33 0.18
N ASN A 113 -24.75 -4.79 -0.80
CA ASN A 113 -24.32 -5.82 -1.75
C ASN A 113 -23.11 -5.36 -2.58
N ASP A 114 -23.10 -4.09 -3.01
CA ASP A 114 -21.95 -3.52 -3.71
C ASP A 114 -20.73 -3.40 -2.78
N PHE A 115 -20.93 -3.04 -1.52
CA PHE A 115 -19.85 -3.06 -0.52
C PHE A 115 -19.25 -4.46 -0.35
N LEU A 116 -20.08 -5.51 -0.31
CA LEU A 116 -19.58 -6.89 -0.25
C LEU A 116 -18.72 -7.28 -1.47
N LYS A 117 -19.06 -6.80 -2.68
CA LYS A 117 -18.24 -7.02 -3.88
C LYS A 117 -16.89 -6.30 -3.77
N LEU A 118 -16.87 -5.10 -3.19
CA LEU A 118 -15.63 -4.37 -2.92
C LEU A 118 -14.74 -5.16 -1.96
N LEU A 119 -15.30 -5.71 -0.88
CA LEU A 119 -14.54 -6.53 0.09
C LEU A 119 -13.94 -7.79 -0.56
N LYS A 120 -14.70 -8.49 -1.42
CA LYS A 120 -14.17 -9.63 -2.20
C LYS A 120 -13.03 -9.22 -3.11
N THR A 121 -13.14 -8.07 -3.78
CA THR A 121 -12.05 -7.55 -4.61
C THR A 121 -10.82 -7.21 -3.78
N LYS A 122 -11.00 -6.63 -2.59
CA LYS A 122 -9.90 -6.31 -1.68
C LYS A 122 -9.14 -7.54 -1.22
N GLN A 123 -9.81 -8.68 -1.03
CA GLN A 123 -9.14 -9.96 -0.76
C GLN A 123 -8.12 -10.30 -1.85
N THR A 124 -8.47 -10.13 -3.13
CA THR A 124 -7.53 -10.37 -4.23
C THR A 124 -6.34 -9.41 -4.23
N LEU A 125 -6.48 -8.22 -3.63
CA LEU A 125 -5.38 -7.27 -3.49
C LEU A 125 -4.41 -7.70 -2.37
N TYR A 126 -4.92 -8.28 -1.29
CA TYR A 126 -4.07 -8.90 -0.27
C TYR A 126 -3.25 -10.05 -0.87
N ASP A 127 -3.86 -10.90 -1.69
CA ASP A 127 -3.14 -12.00 -2.37
C ASP A 127 -2.01 -11.47 -3.25
N LYS A 128 -2.22 -10.35 -3.96
CA LYS A 128 -1.18 -9.70 -4.78
C LYS A 128 -0.05 -9.15 -3.93
N VAL A 129 -0.35 -8.53 -2.78
CA VAL A 129 0.68 -8.07 -1.84
C VAL A 129 1.51 -9.25 -1.34
N PHE A 130 0.86 -10.35 -0.96
CA PHE A 130 1.55 -11.56 -0.50
C PHE A 130 2.48 -12.14 -1.57
N GLN A 131 2.00 -12.27 -2.81
CA GLN A 131 2.81 -12.75 -3.93
C GLN A 131 4.01 -11.84 -4.23
N ALA A 132 3.81 -10.51 -4.16
CA ALA A 132 4.89 -9.55 -4.38
C ALA A 132 5.94 -9.60 -3.25
N ASP A 133 5.51 -9.79 -2.01
CA ASP A 133 6.39 -9.94 -0.84
C ASP A 133 7.23 -11.23 -0.91
N GLU A 134 6.62 -12.36 -1.27
CA GLU A 134 7.32 -13.63 -1.44
C GLU A 134 8.41 -13.53 -2.53
N LYS A 135 8.07 -12.92 -3.68
CA LYS A 135 9.02 -12.67 -4.76
C LYS A 135 10.14 -11.73 -4.33
N LEU A 136 9.82 -10.68 -3.57
CA LEU A 136 10.80 -9.76 -3.02
C LEU A 136 11.78 -10.48 -2.09
N TYR A 137 11.28 -11.32 -1.18
CA TYR A 137 12.11 -12.12 -0.28
C TYR A 137 13.10 -13.01 -1.04
N GLN A 138 12.62 -13.74 -2.05
CA GLN A 138 13.48 -14.58 -2.90
C GLN A 138 14.55 -13.75 -3.63
N THR A 139 14.14 -12.63 -4.22
CA THR A 139 15.05 -11.73 -4.96
C THR A 139 16.12 -11.13 -4.04
N LEU A 140 15.76 -10.78 -2.80
CA LEU A 140 16.70 -10.27 -1.81
C LEU A 140 17.73 -11.33 -1.43
N ALA A 141 17.32 -12.59 -1.25
CA ALA A 141 18.24 -13.68 -0.96
C ALA A 141 19.23 -13.95 -2.11
N GLU A 142 18.75 -13.89 -3.37
CA GLU A 142 19.61 -14.01 -4.55
C GLU A 142 20.58 -12.84 -4.68
N PHE A 143 20.11 -11.61 -4.40
CA PHE A 143 20.94 -10.42 -4.36
C PHE A 143 22.04 -10.52 -3.31
N ASP A 144 21.70 -10.87 -2.07
CA ASP A 144 22.67 -10.99 -0.97
C ASP A 144 23.72 -12.05 -1.32
N LYS A 145 23.29 -13.22 -1.84
CA LYS A 145 24.19 -14.27 -2.32
C LYS A 145 25.12 -13.81 -3.44
N ALA A 146 24.61 -13.09 -4.44
CA ALA A 146 25.38 -12.63 -5.59
C ALA A 146 26.42 -11.54 -5.23
N ASN A 147 26.21 -10.83 -4.11
CA ASN A 147 27.08 -9.76 -3.65
C ASN A 147 27.85 -10.10 -2.37
N GLY A 148 27.78 -11.34 -1.88
CA GLY A 148 28.53 -11.82 -0.72
C GLY A 148 28.12 -11.19 0.63
N LEU A 149 26.82 -10.93 0.80
CA LEU A 149 26.22 -10.32 2.01
C LEU A 149 25.56 -11.35 2.93
#